data_AF-A0A0C2GPH5-F1
#
_entry.id   AF-A0A0C2GPH5-F1
#
_cell.length_a   1.000
_cell.length_b   1.000
_cell.length_c   1.000
_cell.angle_alpha   90.00
_cell.angle_beta   90.00
_cell.angle_gamma   90.00
#
_symmetry.space_group_name_H-M   'P 1'
#
loop_
_entity.id
_entity.type
_entity.pdbx_description
1 polymer ?
#
loop_
_entity_poly.entity_id
_entity_poly.type
_entity_poly.pdbx_seq_one_letter_code
_entity_poly.pdbx_strand_id
1 'polypeptide(L)'
;MSKENYISREGYKKNIEDTLSILRRNLPKTIVAMIPMWHPRLAIEAEYLIDKHKEECWSREEGIKHLHEVSHQYTEVAYEIQNERKFDSPGFTIVAQGFMDQLSEPVRDVNGAYNKKFYASDLLHMSKYGNAVLALHLWNCMLEPTGKKNQKADLSNDGLAVQCPKQPYPYIRTLGNSLL
;
A
#
# COMPACT_ATOMS: atom_id res chain seq x y z
N MET A 1 -4.23 24.62 -18.22
CA MET A 1 -3.97 23.27 -17.65
C MET A 1 -4.35 22.25 -18.71
N SER A 2 -3.39 21.48 -19.21
CA SER A 2 -3.73 20.20 -19.84
C SER A 2 -4.46 19.37 -18.80
N LYS A 3 -5.62 18.80 -19.12
CA LYS A 3 -6.22 17.77 -18.28
C LYS A 3 -5.19 16.65 -18.19
N GLU A 4 -4.60 16.46 -17.02
CA GLU A 4 -3.83 15.24 -16.79
C GLU A 4 -4.81 14.09 -16.86
N ASN A 5 -4.60 13.23 -17.85
CA ASN A 5 -5.44 12.07 -18.07
C ASN A 5 -4.91 10.97 -17.15
N TYR A 6 -5.42 10.92 -15.91
CA TYR A 6 -5.27 9.75 -15.05
C TYR A 6 -5.78 8.50 -15.80
N ILE A 7 -5.14 7.35 -15.53
CA ILE A 7 -5.60 6.08 -16.10
C ILE A 7 -7.02 5.82 -15.56
N SER A 8 -7.97 5.44 -16.41
CA SER A 8 -9.30 5.09 -15.90
C SER A 8 -9.21 3.87 -14.96
N ARG A 9 -10.18 3.71 -14.06
CA ARG A 9 -10.27 2.54 -13.18
C ARG A 9 -10.17 1.23 -13.96
N GLU A 10 -10.84 1.13 -15.10
CA GLU A 10 -10.83 -0.04 -15.99
C GLU A 10 -9.46 -0.24 -16.64
N GLY A 11 -8.82 0.83 -17.10
CA GLY A 11 -7.47 0.78 -17.67
C GLY A 11 -6.44 0.33 -16.63
N TYR A 12 -6.56 0.83 -15.40
CA TYR A 12 -5.70 0.46 -14.28
C TYR A 12 -5.87 -1.01 -13.92
N LYS A 13 -7.12 -1.48 -13.77
CA LYS A 13 -7.43 -2.90 -13.55
C LYS A 13 -6.86 -3.77 -14.66
N LYS A 14 -7.09 -3.42 -15.92
CA LYS A 14 -6.60 -4.17 -17.07
C LYS A 14 -5.07 -4.30 -17.05
N ASN A 15 -4.35 -3.23 -16.76
CA ASN A 15 -2.88 -3.24 -16.71
C ASN A 15 -2.36 -4.19 -15.61
N ILE A 16 -3.01 -4.22 -14.45
CA ILE A 16 -2.68 -5.16 -13.38
C ILE A 16 -2.96 -6.60 -13.83
N GLU A 17 -4.13 -6.88 -14.39
CA GLU A 17 -4.47 -8.23 -14.87
C GLU A 17 -3.53 -8.74 -15.98
N ASP A 18 -3.13 -7.88 -16.91
CA ASP A 18 -2.15 -8.20 -17.95
C ASP A 18 -0.80 -8.56 -17.32
N THR A 19 -0.35 -7.78 -16.32
CA THR A 19 0.89 -8.05 -15.57
C THR A 19 0.82 -9.37 -14.82
N LEU A 20 -0.27 -9.64 -14.11
CA LEU A 20 -0.48 -10.89 -13.37
C LEU A 20 -0.53 -12.09 -14.30
N SER A 21 -1.08 -11.93 -15.51
CA SER A 21 -1.07 -12.95 -16.56
C SER A 21 0.33 -13.26 -17.07
N ILE A 22 1.23 -12.26 -17.12
CA ILE A 22 2.65 -12.47 -17.41
C ILE A 22 3.34 -13.21 -16.26
N LEU A 23 3.16 -12.75 -15.02
CA LEU A 23 3.78 -13.37 -13.84
C LEU A 23 3.36 -14.83 -13.69
N ARG A 24 2.06 -15.13 -13.80
CA ARG A 24 1.52 -16.49 -13.68
C ARG A 24 2.08 -17.46 -14.72
N ARG A 25 2.36 -16.98 -15.94
CA ARG A 25 2.95 -17.80 -17.01
C ARG A 25 4.43 -18.12 -16.78
N ASN A 26 5.14 -17.26 -16.05
CA ASN A 26 6.61 -17.33 -15.95
C ASN A 26 7.13 -17.71 -14.55
N LEU A 27 6.31 -17.62 -13.50
CA LEU A 27 6.72 -17.84 -12.11
C LEU A 27 5.86 -18.92 -11.44
N PRO A 28 6.31 -20.19 -11.37
CA PRO A 28 5.58 -21.24 -10.67
C PRO A 28 5.70 -21.09 -9.15
N LYS A 29 4.65 -21.50 -8.41
CA LYS A 29 4.59 -21.49 -6.93
C LYS A 29 4.80 -20.10 -6.32
N THR A 30 4.04 -19.12 -6.83
CA THR A 30 4.24 -17.71 -6.49
C THR A 30 3.07 -17.15 -5.68
N ILE A 31 3.38 -16.38 -4.64
CA ILE A 31 2.43 -15.49 -3.97
C ILE A 31 2.79 -14.07 -4.37
N VAL A 32 1.85 -13.35 -4.99
CA VAL A 32 2.00 -11.92 -5.28
C VAL A 32 1.42 -11.12 -4.12
N ALA A 33 2.29 -10.46 -3.35
CA ALA A 33 1.88 -9.48 -2.35
C ALA A 33 1.63 -8.14 -3.05
N MET A 34 0.36 -7.81 -3.27
CA MET A 34 -0.04 -6.57 -3.94
C MET A 34 -0.26 -5.49 -2.89
N ILE A 35 0.52 -4.41 -2.94
CA ILE A 35 0.33 -3.25 -2.06
C ILE A 35 -0.66 -2.32 -2.78
N PRO A 36 -1.86 -2.07 -2.24
CA PRO A 36 -2.79 -1.11 -2.81
C PRO A 36 -2.22 0.31 -2.82
N MET A 37 -2.81 1.17 -3.65
CA MET A 37 -2.48 2.59 -3.62
C MET A 37 -2.84 3.18 -2.25
N TRP A 38 -1.96 3.99 -1.66
CA TRP A 38 -2.22 4.67 -0.41
C TRP A 38 -2.76 6.08 -0.63
N HIS A 39 -3.26 6.70 0.43
CA HIS A 39 -3.76 8.07 0.41
C HIS A 39 -2.65 9.05 -0.02
N PRO A 40 -2.89 9.95 -1.01
CA PRO A 40 -1.85 10.82 -1.57
C PRO A 40 -1.21 11.75 -0.52
N ARG A 41 -1.97 12.14 0.51
CA ARG A 41 -1.47 12.94 1.63
C ARG A 41 -0.29 12.33 2.37
N LEU A 42 -0.16 11.00 2.38
CA LEU A 42 0.98 10.35 3.03
C LEU A 42 2.32 10.83 2.45
N ALA A 43 2.36 11.24 1.17
CA ALA A 43 3.55 11.74 0.49
C ALA A 43 3.44 13.23 0.12
N ILE A 44 2.36 13.65 -0.56
CA ILE A 44 2.24 15.01 -1.12
C ILE A 44 2.08 16.07 -0.01
N GLU A 45 1.27 15.81 1.02
CA GLU A 45 1.13 16.77 2.12
C GLU A 45 2.33 16.76 3.06
N ALA A 46 3.16 15.70 3.03
CA ALA A 46 4.38 15.66 3.83
C ALA A 46 5.34 16.79 3.39
N GLU A 47 5.59 16.93 2.09
CA GLU A 47 6.38 18.02 1.52
C GLU A 47 5.89 19.41 1.97
N TYR A 48 4.59 19.66 1.84
CA TYR A 48 3.97 20.93 2.24
C TYR A 48 4.09 21.20 3.74
N LEU A 49 3.69 20.25 4.58
CA LEU A 49 3.59 20.42 6.03
C LEU A 49 4.95 20.40 6.74
N ILE A 50 5.96 19.74 6.16
CA ILE A 50 7.29 19.59 6.76
C ILE A 50 8.21 20.76 6.43
N ASP A 51 8.17 21.28 5.19
CA ASP A 51 9.13 22.28 4.72
C ASP A 51 8.52 23.65 4.44
N LYS A 52 7.20 23.79 4.52
CA LYS A 52 6.47 25.04 4.23
C LYS A 52 6.79 25.61 2.84
N HIS A 53 7.18 24.74 1.89
CA HIS A 53 7.39 25.15 0.51
C HIS A 53 6.09 25.71 -0.06
N LYS A 54 6.22 26.74 -0.92
CA LYS A 54 5.09 27.43 -1.57
C LYS A 54 4.16 26.39 -2.18
N GLU A 55 2.88 26.45 -1.83
CA GLU A 55 1.81 25.57 -2.35
C GLU A 55 2.08 25.20 -3.82
N GLU A 56 2.57 23.99 -4.05
CA GLU A 56 2.53 23.45 -5.39
C GLU A 56 1.06 23.25 -5.78
N CYS A 57 0.71 23.37 -7.06
CA CYS A 57 -0.68 23.29 -7.51
C CYS A 57 -1.42 22.00 -7.06
N TRP A 58 -0.67 20.94 -6.76
CA TRP A 58 -1.15 19.63 -6.28
C TRP A 58 -1.55 19.62 -4.80
N SER A 59 -1.05 20.55 -3.99
CA SER A 59 -1.35 20.65 -2.56
C SER A 59 -2.64 21.43 -2.27
N ARG A 60 -3.34 21.92 -3.30
CA ARG A 60 -4.67 22.54 -3.15
C ARG A 60 -5.68 21.48 -2.72
N GLU A 61 -6.58 21.85 -1.81
CA GLU A 61 -7.60 20.95 -1.26
C GLU A 61 -8.40 20.19 -2.34
N GLU A 62 -8.79 20.88 -3.42
CA GLU A 62 -9.49 20.27 -4.56
C GLU A 62 -8.62 19.26 -5.32
N GLY A 63 -7.32 19.54 -5.50
CA GLY A 63 -6.38 18.65 -6.16
C GLY A 63 -6.13 17.38 -5.34
N ILE A 64 -5.91 17.54 -4.04
CA ILE A 64 -5.77 16.42 -3.09
C ILE A 64 -7.04 15.57 -3.04
N LYS A 65 -8.22 16.21 -3.03
CA LYS A 65 -9.49 15.49 -3.05
C LYS A 65 -9.64 14.64 -4.32
N HIS A 66 -9.35 15.21 -5.49
CA HIS A 66 -9.42 14.47 -6.74
C HIS A 66 -8.40 13.32 -6.80
N LEU A 67 -7.16 13.55 -6.36
CA LEU A 67 -6.14 12.50 -6.27
C LEU A 67 -6.54 11.39 -5.29
N HIS A 68 -7.19 11.74 -4.18
CA HIS A 68 -7.72 10.76 -3.24
C HIS A 68 -8.82 9.93 -3.88
N GLU A 69 -9.77 10.54 -4.60
CA GLU A 69 -10.82 9.80 -5.32
C GLU A 69 -10.23 8.79 -6.31
N VAL A 70 -9.22 9.19 -7.10
CA VAL A 70 -8.53 8.29 -8.05
C VAL A 70 -7.75 7.19 -7.31
N SER A 71 -7.01 7.53 -6.26
CA SER A 71 -6.23 6.57 -5.47
C SER A 71 -7.13 5.56 -4.76
N HIS A 72 -8.30 6.00 -4.29
CA HIS A 72 -9.30 5.13 -3.68
C HIS A 72 -9.85 4.13 -4.69
N GLN A 73 -10.19 4.56 -5.92
CA GLN A 73 -10.60 3.65 -6.99
C GLN A 73 -9.53 2.59 -7.31
N TYR A 74 -8.25 2.99 -7.33
CA TYR A 74 -7.14 2.05 -7.54
C TYR A 74 -6.95 1.06 -6.38
N THR A 75 -7.21 1.51 -5.15
CA THR A 75 -7.23 0.66 -3.95
C THR A 75 -8.31 -0.40 -4.07
N GLU A 76 -9.53 -0.01 -4.44
CA GLU A 76 -10.65 -0.92 -4.64
C GLU A 76 -10.35 -1.98 -5.72
N VAL A 77 -9.70 -1.58 -6.81
CA VAL A 77 -9.28 -2.50 -7.88
C VAL A 77 -8.35 -3.60 -7.34
N ALA A 78 -7.42 -3.28 -6.44
CA ALA A 78 -6.53 -4.28 -5.84
C ALA A 78 -7.33 -5.37 -5.08
N TYR A 79 -8.33 -4.96 -4.32
CA TYR A 79 -9.21 -5.89 -3.60
C TYR A 79 -10.18 -6.62 -4.52
N GLU A 80 -10.71 -5.96 -5.55
CA GLU A 80 -11.55 -6.57 -6.58
C GLU A 80 -10.80 -7.71 -7.27
N ILE A 81 -9.58 -7.47 -7.76
CA ILE A 81 -8.75 -8.49 -8.43
C ILE A 81 -8.47 -9.69 -7.50
N GLN A 82 -8.18 -9.43 -6.22
CA GLN A 82 -8.01 -10.50 -5.23
C GLN A 82 -9.31 -11.32 -5.09
N ASN A 83 -10.45 -10.65 -4.91
CA ASN A 83 -11.73 -11.28 -4.58
C ASN A 83 -12.39 -11.99 -5.77
N GLU A 84 -12.08 -11.59 -7.00
CA GLU A 84 -12.49 -12.28 -8.22
C GLU A 84 -11.86 -13.67 -8.36
N ARG A 85 -10.74 -13.92 -7.65
CA ARG A 85 -10.03 -15.21 -7.62
C ARG A 85 -9.61 -15.75 -8.99
N LYS A 86 -9.63 -14.93 -10.04
CA LYS A 86 -9.18 -15.26 -11.41
C LYS A 86 -7.75 -15.81 -11.46
N PHE A 87 -6.90 -15.33 -10.54
CA PHE A 87 -5.50 -15.72 -10.40
C PHE A 87 -5.23 -16.58 -9.16
N ASP A 88 -6.26 -17.11 -8.50
CA ASP A 88 -6.08 -17.95 -7.31
C ASP A 88 -6.07 -19.43 -7.69
N SER A 89 -4.93 -20.08 -7.48
CA SER A 89 -4.70 -21.48 -7.81
C SER A 89 -3.60 -22.06 -6.91
N PRO A 90 -3.47 -23.40 -6.78
CA PRO A 90 -2.45 -24.01 -5.91
C PRO A 90 -1.01 -23.57 -6.20
N GLY A 91 -0.70 -23.14 -7.43
CA GLY A 91 0.65 -22.72 -7.85
C GLY A 91 0.83 -21.22 -8.02
N PHE A 92 -0.22 -20.41 -7.87
CA PHE A 92 -0.16 -18.97 -8.04
C PHE A 92 -1.34 -18.32 -7.33
N THR A 93 -1.09 -17.31 -6.51
CA THR A 93 -2.16 -16.55 -5.84
C THR A 93 -1.74 -15.11 -5.60
N ILE A 94 -2.71 -14.25 -5.34
CA ILE A 94 -2.52 -12.81 -5.12
C ILE A 94 -3.18 -12.44 -3.80
N VAL A 95 -2.48 -11.62 -3.02
CA VAL A 95 -2.97 -11.14 -1.73
C VAL A 95 -2.70 -9.64 -1.62
N ALA A 96 -3.76 -8.86 -1.49
CA ALA A 96 -3.72 -7.44 -1.19
C ALA A 96 -3.23 -7.23 0.26
N GLN A 97 -2.31 -6.28 0.46
CA GLN A 97 -1.69 -5.96 1.74
C GLN A 97 -2.09 -4.55 2.18
N GLY A 98 -3.20 -4.46 2.93
CA GLY A 98 -3.86 -3.19 3.24
C GLY A 98 -3.27 -2.36 4.38
N PHE A 99 -2.05 -2.63 4.85
CA PHE A 99 -1.49 -2.03 6.06
C PHE A 99 -1.43 -0.49 6.06
N MET A 100 -1.67 0.17 4.93
CA MET A 100 -1.69 1.62 4.76
C MET A 100 -3.07 2.19 4.41
N ASP A 101 -4.10 1.37 4.23
CA ASP A 101 -5.38 1.78 3.62
C ASP A 101 -6.13 2.85 4.41
N GLN A 102 -5.97 2.86 5.74
CA GLN A 102 -6.58 3.83 6.65
C GLN A 102 -5.60 4.92 7.12
N LEU A 103 -4.45 5.06 6.44
CA LEU A 103 -3.53 6.18 6.67
C LEU A 103 -3.91 7.33 5.74
N SER A 104 -4.13 8.51 6.31
CA SER A 104 -4.56 9.70 5.57
C SER A 104 -3.70 10.94 5.85
N GLU A 105 -2.64 10.79 6.64
CA GLU A 105 -1.83 11.91 7.15
C GLU A 105 -0.33 11.59 7.01
N PRO A 106 0.54 12.60 6.87
CA PRO A 106 1.98 12.41 6.94
C PRO A 106 2.43 11.76 8.25
N VAL A 107 3.49 10.96 8.16
CA VAL A 107 3.99 10.20 9.32
C VAL A 107 4.48 11.15 10.41
N ARG A 108 4.05 10.87 11.64
CA ARG A 108 4.51 11.57 12.85
C ARG A 108 5.52 10.74 13.60
N ASP A 109 6.38 11.40 14.36
CA ASP A 109 7.27 10.74 15.32
C ASP A 109 6.55 10.48 16.64
N VAL A 110 7.25 9.83 17.57
CA VAL A 110 6.74 9.51 18.91
C VAL A 110 6.36 10.73 19.75
N ASN A 111 6.82 11.93 19.37
CA ASN A 111 6.48 13.19 20.02
C ASN A 111 5.31 13.92 19.33
N GLY A 112 4.76 13.35 18.24
CA GLY A 112 3.66 13.91 17.46
C GLY A 112 4.09 14.94 16.41
N ALA A 113 5.38 15.21 16.23
CA ALA A 113 5.88 16.10 15.18
C ALA A 113 5.97 15.34 13.84
N TYR A 114 5.92 16.04 12.69
CA TYR A 114 6.11 15.38 11.41
C TYR A 114 7.51 14.77 11.31
N ASN A 115 7.56 13.49 10.94
CA ASN A 115 8.79 12.71 10.95
C ASN A 115 9.59 12.96 9.66
N LYS A 116 10.43 13.98 9.65
CA LYS A 116 11.32 14.29 8.51
C LYS A 116 12.24 13.12 8.14
N LYS A 117 12.59 12.25 9.09
CA LYS A 117 13.46 11.09 8.84
C LYS A 117 12.75 9.99 8.05
N PHE A 118 11.42 9.95 8.08
CA PHE A 118 10.62 9.00 7.31
C PHE A 118 10.75 9.24 5.79
N TYR A 119 10.90 10.50 5.39
CA TYR A 119 10.94 10.93 4.00
C TYR A 119 12.38 11.19 3.50
N ALA A 120 12.58 11.03 2.20
CA ALA A 120 13.80 11.39 1.50
C ALA A 120 13.96 12.92 1.44
N SER A 121 15.05 13.40 0.85
CA SER A 121 15.35 14.83 0.77
C SER A 121 14.33 15.65 -0.02
N ASP A 122 13.56 15.01 -0.91
CA ASP A 122 12.47 15.64 -1.67
C ASP A 122 11.13 15.68 -0.90
N LEU A 123 11.06 15.05 0.28
CA LEU A 123 9.86 14.96 1.12
C LEU A 123 8.64 14.33 0.45
N LEU A 124 8.85 13.63 -0.67
CA LEU A 124 7.83 12.90 -1.41
C LEU A 124 8.11 11.39 -1.34
N HIS A 125 9.33 10.99 -1.65
CA HIS A 125 9.75 9.59 -1.54
C HIS A 125 10.08 9.21 -0.11
N MET A 126 9.96 7.93 0.24
CA MET A 126 10.37 7.43 1.55
C MET A 126 11.90 7.31 1.62
N SER A 127 12.47 7.67 2.77
CA SER A 127 13.90 7.50 3.01
C SER A 127 14.26 6.01 3.15
N LYS A 128 15.55 5.71 3.31
CA LYS A 128 15.99 4.36 3.72
C LYS A 128 15.30 3.92 5.02
N TYR A 129 15.13 4.83 5.98
CA TYR A 129 14.43 4.56 7.23
C TYR A 129 12.93 4.32 6.99
N GLY A 130 12.25 5.18 6.23
CA GLY A 130 10.83 4.99 5.92
C GLY A 130 10.53 3.67 5.19
N ASN A 131 11.36 3.31 4.21
CA ASN A 131 11.25 2.02 3.53
C ASN A 131 11.45 0.82 4.48
N ALA A 132 12.36 0.92 5.46
CA ALA A 132 12.56 -0.15 6.44
C ALA A 132 11.34 -0.33 7.37
N VAL A 133 10.72 0.78 7.80
CA VAL A 133 9.48 0.75 8.59
C VAL A 133 8.33 0.15 7.78
N LEU A 134 8.15 0.56 6.52
CA LEU A 134 7.11 -0.01 5.65
C LEU A 134 7.32 -1.51 5.42
N ALA A 135 8.56 -1.96 5.20
CA ALA A 135 8.88 -3.37 5.03
C ALA A 135 8.52 -4.21 6.27
N LEU A 136 8.76 -3.67 7.48
CA LEU A 136 8.39 -4.31 8.74
C LEU A 136 6.88 -4.51 8.87
N HIS A 137 6.08 -3.49 8.56
CA HIS A 137 4.63 -3.60 8.59
C HIS A 137 4.08 -4.51 7.49
N LEU A 138 4.63 -4.45 6.28
CA LEU A 138 4.28 -5.36 5.20
C LEU A 138 4.54 -6.82 5.58
N TRP A 139 5.71 -7.11 6.16
CA TRP A 139 6.06 -8.46 6.61
C TRP A 139 5.04 -9.01 7.60
N ASN A 140 4.71 -8.22 8.62
CA ASN A 140 3.72 -8.62 9.62
C ASN A 140 2.32 -8.75 9.01
N CYS A 141 1.93 -7.87 8.09
CA CYS A 141 0.66 -7.92 7.37
C CYS A 141 0.51 -9.19 6.53
N MET A 142 1.58 -9.68 5.91
CA MET A 142 1.57 -10.95 5.16
C MET A 142 1.26 -12.17 6.03
N LEU A 143 1.50 -12.09 7.35
CA LEU A 143 1.22 -13.17 8.30
C LEU A 143 -0.17 -13.06 8.96
N GLU A 144 -0.93 -12.00 8.67
CA GLU A 144 -2.29 -11.81 9.16
C GLU A 144 -3.31 -12.44 8.20
N PRO A 145 -4.34 -13.16 8.70
CA PRO A 145 -5.37 -13.76 7.86
C PRO A 145 -6.02 -12.74 6.92
N THR A 146 -6.25 -13.12 5.66
CA THR A 146 -7.02 -12.30 4.73
C THR A 146 -8.41 -11.99 5.32
N GLY A 147 -8.84 -10.73 5.22
CA GLY A 147 -10.04 -10.20 5.87
C GLY A 147 -9.82 -9.72 7.32
N LYS A 148 -8.67 -10.00 7.93
CA LYS A 148 -8.27 -9.51 9.26
C LYS A 148 -6.89 -8.84 9.26
N LYS A 149 -6.40 -8.46 8.08
CA LYS A 149 -5.14 -7.74 7.92
C LYS A 149 -5.27 -6.35 8.54
N ASN A 150 -4.22 -5.89 9.22
CA ASN A 150 -4.10 -4.53 9.69
C ASN A 150 -4.32 -3.57 8.51
N GLN A 151 -5.09 -2.53 8.76
CA GLN A 151 -5.41 -1.49 7.77
C GLN A 151 -4.79 -0.13 8.13
N LYS A 152 -4.23 -0.01 9.33
CA LYS A 152 -3.73 1.23 9.91
C LYS A 152 -2.43 0.97 10.67
N ALA A 153 -1.34 0.79 9.92
CA ALA A 153 -0.02 0.62 10.49
C ALA A 153 0.42 1.85 11.30
N ASP A 154 0.98 1.61 12.50
CA ASP A 154 1.64 2.66 13.27
C ASP A 154 3.06 2.89 12.75
N LEU A 155 3.17 3.72 11.72
CA LEU A 155 4.45 4.04 11.07
C LEU A 155 5.41 4.86 11.94
N SER A 156 4.98 5.27 13.15
CA SER A 156 5.88 5.90 14.14
C SER A 156 6.68 4.87 14.95
N ASN A 157 6.25 3.60 14.93
CA ASN A 157 6.83 2.52 15.73
C ASN A 157 7.79 1.65 14.90
N ASP A 158 9.06 2.02 14.91
CA ASP A 158 10.16 1.24 14.33
C ASP A 158 10.67 0.11 15.26
N GLY A 159 10.17 0.04 16.49
CA GLY A 159 10.46 -1.01 17.47
C GLY A 159 9.54 -2.23 17.39
N LEU A 160 8.64 -2.28 16.39
CA LEU A 160 7.72 -3.41 16.21
C LEU A 160 8.50 -4.71 15.98
N ALA A 161 8.15 -5.77 16.70
CA ALA A 161 8.79 -7.07 16.52
C ALA A 161 8.44 -7.67 15.15
N VAL A 162 9.46 -8.18 14.44
CA VAL A 162 9.27 -9.00 13.24
C VAL A 162 8.57 -10.30 13.65
N GLN A 163 7.36 -10.52 13.14
CA GLN A 163 6.60 -11.72 13.44
C GLN A 163 7.19 -12.93 12.71
N CYS A 164 7.23 -14.06 13.40
CA CYS A 164 7.51 -15.36 12.78
C CYS A 164 6.19 -16.12 12.57
N PRO A 165 6.06 -16.92 11.50
CA PRO A 165 4.94 -17.85 11.38
C PRO A 165 4.89 -18.81 12.58
N LYS A 166 3.71 -19.00 13.17
CA LYS A 166 3.51 -19.84 14.37
C LYS A 166 2.48 -20.93 14.10
N GLN A 167 2.59 -22.04 14.84
CA GLN A 167 1.58 -23.08 14.83
C GLN A 167 0.21 -22.55 15.31
N PRO A 168 -0.92 -23.06 14.79
CA PRO A 168 -1.03 -24.15 13.81
C PRO A 168 -0.91 -23.72 12.33
N TYR A 169 -0.68 -22.42 12.04
CA TYR A 169 -0.65 -21.87 10.68
C TYR A 169 0.71 -21.22 10.34
N PRO A 170 1.79 -22.00 10.18
CA PRO A 170 3.15 -21.48 9.96
C PRO A 170 3.40 -21.03 8.50
N TYR A 171 2.47 -20.27 7.91
CA TYR A 171 2.52 -19.88 6.50
C TYR A 171 2.18 -18.40 6.30
N ILE A 172 2.66 -17.83 5.19
CA ILE A 172 2.09 -16.58 4.64
C ILE A 172 0.60 -16.81 4.39
N ARG A 173 -0.20 -15.82 4.78
CA ARG A 173 -1.66 -15.90 4.73
C ARG A 173 -2.16 -15.51 3.36
N THR A 174 -2.93 -16.42 2.77
CA THR A 174 -3.57 -16.28 1.46
C THR A 174 -5.06 -16.53 1.59
N LEU A 175 -5.84 -16.28 0.53
CA LEU A 175 -7.27 -16.59 0.53
C LEU A 175 -7.54 -18.07 0.89
N GLY A 176 -6.77 -18.99 0.32
CA GLY A 176 -6.97 -20.43 0.49
C GLY A 176 -6.68 -20.97 1.89
N ASN A 177 -5.92 -20.25 2.72
CA ASN A 177 -5.63 -20.67 4.09
C ASN A 177 -6.20 -19.73 5.16
N SER A 178 -6.84 -18.62 4.77
CA SER A 178 -7.35 -17.59 5.70
C SER A 178 -8.78 -17.76 6.16
N LEU A 179 -9.54 -18.62 5.49
CA LEU A 179 -10.89 -18.99 5.90
C LEU A 179 -10.80 -19.89 7.14
N LEU A 180 -11.24 -19.36 8.29
CA LEU A 180 -11.62 -20.14 9.47
C LEU A 180 -13.13 -20.35 9.42
#